data_AF-A0A7R9AHQ3-F1
#
_entry.id   AF-A0A7R9AHQ3-F1
#
_cell.length_a   1.000
_cell.length_b   1.000
_cell.length_c   1.000
_cell.angle_alpha   90.00
_cell.angle_beta   90.00
_cell.angle_gamma   90.00
#
_symmetry.space_group_name_H-M   'P 1'
#
loop_
_entity.id
_entity.type
_entity.pdbx_description
1 polymer ?
#
loop_
_entity_poly.entity_id
_entity_poly.type
_entity_poly.pdbx_seq_one_letter_code
_entity_poly.pdbx_strand_id
1 'polypeptide(L)'
;MLNKEDFNNDAKDGGELGLGHQMTAIYEIGTTASAADGILSVDPLKYQSNSKKDKNLGNPSGGKKDEKPPVMDSLRSVAGRQVKFKPRELVFYFDEFIEVKDATKQVLVSPPLTYIPKIKAKGKRLSFIFDEKEVLKDDATYTINFGDAIVDYHEGNKLSNFTYVFSTGLFLDSLNVAGKIINAQSHKGEGEMIVFLYDKTADTIVKKEKPFYFAKPDKDGFIQPTEGHVYLNDEEVTRDAMYRRAQKGVGYLPQEPSVFRKLSVEDNIKAVLEMTELSKAEQKDKLESLISEFRLDKVRKNSGDSLSGGERRRTEIARSLASSPKFILLDEPFAGIDPIAVEDIQYIVAKLKTKNIGILITDHNVQETLSITDRAYLMFEGNILKAGTAEELAEDE
;
A
#
# COMPACT_ATOMS: atom_id res chain seq x y z
N MET A 1 26.43 -37.29 9.97
CA MET A 1 27.50 -36.96 9.01
C MET A 1 27.05 -37.43 7.64
N LEU A 2 26.49 -36.52 6.85
CA LEU A 2 26.26 -36.69 5.42
C LEU A 2 26.89 -35.47 4.74
N ASN A 3 27.60 -35.74 3.64
CA ASN A 3 28.65 -34.91 3.07
C ASN A 3 28.14 -33.84 2.10
N LYS A 4 29.00 -32.85 1.89
CA LYS A 4 28.86 -31.59 1.11
C LYS A 4 28.75 -31.73 -0.43
N GLU A 5 28.35 -32.88 -0.98
CA GLU A 5 28.42 -33.12 -2.44
C GLU A 5 27.09 -33.39 -3.16
N ASP A 6 25.94 -33.48 -2.46
CA ASP A 6 24.66 -33.78 -3.11
C ASP A 6 23.86 -32.55 -3.61
N PHE A 7 24.40 -31.33 -3.51
CA PHE A 7 23.70 -30.10 -3.94
C PHE A 7 24.14 -29.53 -5.30
N ASN A 8 25.09 -30.17 -6.00
CA ASN A 8 25.73 -29.57 -7.18
C ASN A 8 25.41 -30.25 -8.53
N ASN A 9 24.40 -31.12 -8.61
CA ASN A 9 24.08 -31.85 -9.84
C ASN A 9 22.76 -31.48 -10.55
N ASP A 10 21.95 -30.55 -10.04
CA ASP A 10 20.72 -30.11 -10.74
C ASP A 10 20.93 -28.89 -11.67
N ALA A 11 22.19 -28.50 -11.93
CA ALA A 11 22.52 -27.36 -12.81
C ALA A 11 22.87 -27.73 -14.27
N LYS A 12 22.66 -28.99 -14.69
CA LYS A 12 22.92 -29.43 -16.07
C LYS A 12 21.93 -30.49 -16.54
N ASP A 13 20.70 -30.07 -16.83
CA ASP A 13 19.98 -30.46 -18.05
C ASP A 13 18.66 -29.68 -18.13
N GLY A 14 18.39 -29.09 -19.30
CA GLY A 14 17.36 -28.09 -19.48
C GLY A 14 15.92 -28.61 -19.47
N GLY A 15 15.03 -27.80 -18.91
CA GLY A 15 13.58 -27.90 -19.07
C GLY A 15 12.90 -26.72 -18.35
N GLU A 16 12.06 -25.98 -19.07
CA GLU A 16 11.35 -24.76 -18.65
C GLU A 16 10.77 -24.80 -17.21
N LEU A 17 11.23 -23.90 -16.35
CA LEU A 17 10.51 -23.46 -15.13
C LEU A 17 10.61 -21.94 -15.04
N GLY A 18 9.60 -21.27 -15.58
CA GLY A 18 9.45 -19.82 -15.56
C GLY A 18 8.74 -19.32 -14.31
N LEU A 19 9.23 -18.18 -13.81
CA LEU A 19 8.66 -17.23 -12.84
C LEU A 19 8.84 -17.59 -11.35
N GLY A 20 9.94 -17.06 -10.79
CA GLY A 20 10.30 -17.13 -9.38
C GLY A 20 9.32 -16.34 -8.49
N HIS A 21 8.91 -16.98 -7.41
CA HIS A 21 8.09 -16.39 -6.36
C HIS A 21 9.05 -15.65 -5.40
N GLN A 22 8.96 -14.33 -5.29
CA GLN A 22 9.78 -13.55 -4.36
C GLN A 22 9.08 -13.45 -3.00
N MET A 23 9.75 -13.85 -1.92
CA MET A 23 9.35 -13.46 -0.56
C MET A 23 9.66 -11.98 -0.36
N THR A 24 8.73 -11.24 0.22
CA THR A 24 8.92 -9.85 0.63
C THR A 24 8.88 -9.79 2.15
N ALA A 25 9.79 -9.04 2.74
CA ALA A 25 9.83 -8.86 4.18
C ALA A 25 9.61 -7.38 4.53
N ILE A 26 8.83 -7.16 5.59
CA ILE A 26 8.63 -5.86 6.22
C ILE A 26 9.44 -5.84 7.51
N TYR A 27 10.20 -4.79 7.70
CA TYR A 27 11.03 -4.61 8.87
C TYR A 27 10.70 -3.31 9.58
N GLU A 28 10.77 -3.35 10.90
CA GLU A 28 10.48 -2.22 11.77
C GLU A 28 11.72 -1.90 12.61
N ILE A 29 12.05 -0.61 12.67
CA ILE A 29 13.04 -0.06 13.60
C ILE A 29 12.28 0.85 14.56
N GLY A 30 12.18 0.42 15.82
CA GLY A 30 11.52 1.16 16.90
C GLY A 30 12.41 2.29 17.41
N THR A 31 11.83 3.26 18.12
CA THR A 31 12.59 4.43 18.60
C THR A 31 13.28 4.20 19.96
N THR A 32 14.30 5.02 20.30
CA THR A 32 15.03 4.91 21.59
C THR A 32 14.26 5.42 22.80
N ALA A 33 13.23 6.24 22.62
CA ALA A 33 12.27 6.51 23.67
C ALA A 33 11.33 5.31 23.76
N SER A 34 10.97 4.89 24.98
CA SER A 34 9.91 3.92 25.25
C SER A 34 8.57 4.40 24.67
N ALA A 35 8.41 4.32 23.35
CA ALA A 35 7.19 4.56 22.62
C ALA A 35 6.61 3.19 22.24
N ALA A 36 6.16 2.48 23.28
CA ALA A 36 5.38 1.26 23.13
C ALA A 36 4.00 1.51 22.47
N ASP A 37 3.65 2.75 22.08
CA ASP A 37 2.31 3.11 21.60
C ASP A 37 2.29 3.88 20.27
N GLY A 38 3.43 4.00 19.58
CA GLY A 38 3.51 4.72 18.29
C GLY A 38 3.36 3.85 17.05
N ILE A 39 3.05 2.56 17.21
CA ILE A 39 3.07 1.58 16.12
C ILE A 39 2.05 2.02 15.05
N LEU A 40 2.45 1.88 13.78
CA LEU A 40 1.53 1.71 12.66
C LEU A 40 0.77 0.38 12.90
N SER A 41 -0.13 0.38 13.87
CA SER A 41 -0.79 -0.83 14.33
C SER A 41 -1.94 -1.11 13.38
N VAL A 42 -1.87 -2.25 12.69
CA VAL A 42 -3.06 -2.89 12.15
C VAL A 42 -3.71 -3.59 13.34
N ASP A 43 -4.54 -2.86 14.11
CA ASP A 43 -5.27 -3.45 15.23
C ASP A 43 -6.46 -4.25 14.68
N PRO A 44 -6.49 -5.59 14.75
CA PRO A 44 -7.62 -6.37 14.27
C PRO A 44 -8.79 -6.37 15.27
N LEU A 45 -8.63 -5.85 16.49
CA LEU A 45 -9.57 -6.09 17.59
C LEU A 45 -9.66 -4.95 18.61
N LYS A 46 -10.25 -3.82 18.23
CA LYS A 46 -10.88 -2.90 19.19
C LYS A 46 -12.26 -2.43 18.74
N TYR A 47 -13.22 -3.35 18.74
CA TYR A 47 -14.65 -3.01 18.77
C TYR A 47 -15.17 -3.18 20.20
N GLN A 48 -15.07 -2.14 21.03
CA GLN A 48 -15.82 -2.12 22.29
C GLN A 48 -17.26 -1.67 22.02
N SER A 49 -18.17 -2.64 22.14
CA SER A 49 -19.61 -2.43 22.06
C SER A 49 -20.09 -1.56 23.22
N ASN A 50 -20.49 -0.32 22.95
CA ASN A 50 -21.35 0.43 23.86
C ASN A 50 -22.80 0.26 23.42
N SER A 51 -23.46 -0.78 23.94
CA SER A 51 -24.91 -0.91 23.84
C SER A 51 -25.58 -0.09 24.96
N LYS A 52 -26.08 1.10 24.64
CA LYS A 52 -27.19 1.68 25.41
C LYS A 52 -28.48 1.50 24.62
N LYS A 53 -29.36 0.67 25.17
CA LYS A 53 -30.76 0.56 24.76
C LYS A 53 -31.48 1.82 25.22
N ASP A 54 -31.97 2.63 24.29
CA ASP A 54 -33.09 3.53 24.54
C ASP A 54 -34.26 3.12 23.64
N LYS A 55 -35.29 2.60 24.31
CA LYS A 55 -36.64 2.47 23.76
C LYS A 55 -37.30 3.83 23.88
N ASN A 56 -37.61 4.47 22.76
CA ASN A 56 -38.79 5.33 22.59
C ASN A 56 -39.08 5.50 21.10
N LEU A 57 -40.25 5.00 20.66
CA LEU A 57 -40.76 5.25 19.31
C LEU A 57 -41.27 6.70 19.24
N GLY A 58 -40.40 7.60 18.79
CA GLY A 58 -40.78 8.89 18.21
C GLY A 58 -40.44 8.88 16.72
N ASN A 59 -41.17 9.66 15.91
CA ASN A 59 -40.84 9.84 14.49
C ASN A 59 -39.37 10.26 14.34
N PRO A 60 -38.60 9.68 13.40
CA PRO A 60 -37.17 9.91 13.34
C PRO A 60 -36.89 11.36 12.91
N SER A 61 -36.49 12.20 13.87
CA SER A 61 -35.73 13.40 13.56
C SER A 61 -34.32 12.94 13.18
N GLY A 62 -33.93 13.16 11.92
CA GLY A 62 -32.57 12.89 11.44
C GLY A 62 -31.54 13.46 12.41
N GLY A 63 -30.50 12.67 12.68
CA GLY A 63 -29.39 13.09 13.53
C GLY A 63 -28.64 14.29 12.95
N LYS A 64 -27.55 14.69 13.60
CA LYS A 64 -26.64 15.65 12.97
C LYS A 64 -26.14 15.04 11.66
N LYS A 65 -26.19 15.84 10.59
CA LYS A 65 -25.64 15.47 9.28
C LYS A 65 -24.20 14.98 9.45
N ASP A 66 -23.92 13.76 9.04
CA ASP A 66 -22.58 13.18 8.97
C ASP A 66 -21.96 13.40 7.58
N GLU A 67 -20.63 13.43 7.51
CA GLU A 67 -19.84 13.47 6.28
C GLU A 67 -19.10 12.15 6.02
N LYS A 68 -19.17 11.20 6.95
CA LYS A 68 -18.55 9.88 6.79
C LYS A 68 -19.39 8.99 5.86
N PRO A 69 -18.74 8.21 4.99
CA PRO A 69 -19.42 7.20 4.18
C PRO A 69 -19.61 5.88 4.96
N PRO A 70 -20.51 4.99 4.49
CA PRO A 70 -20.84 3.75 5.18
C PRO A 70 -19.64 2.84 5.37
N VAL A 71 -19.57 2.17 6.52
CA VAL A 71 -18.49 1.25 6.89
C VAL A 71 -19.02 -0.17 6.92
N MET A 72 -18.28 -1.09 6.28
CA MET A 72 -18.66 -2.51 6.25
C MET A 72 -18.43 -3.17 7.62
N ASP A 73 -19.44 -3.88 8.12
CA ASP A 73 -19.37 -4.76 9.28
C ASP A 73 -18.75 -6.11 8.84
N SER A 74 -17.44 -6.26 9.04
CA SER A 74 -16.67 -7.44 8.61
C SER A 74 -17.10 -8.74 9.29
N LEU A 75 -17.66 -8.68 10.50
CA LEU A 75 -18.09 -9.87 11.26
C LEU A 75 -19.37 -10.49 10.70
N ARG A 76 -20.25 -9.66 10.15
CA ARG A 76 -21.53 -10.12 9.56
C ARG A 76 -21.45 -10.32 8.05
N SER A 77 -20.51 -9.65 7.40
CA SER A 77 -20.30 -9.72 5.96
C SER A 77 -19.65 -11.03 5.56
N VAL A 78 -19.72 -11.34 4.26
CA VAL A 78 -18.92 -12.40 3.65
C VAL A 78 -17.43 -12.17 3.98
N ALA A 79 -16.74 -13.23 4.40
CA ALA A 79 -15.33 -13.13 4.75
C ALA A 79 -14.52 -12.62 3.53
N GLY A 80 -13.58 -11.70 3.77
CA GLY A 80 -12.70 -11.19 2.73
C GLY A 80 -11.80 -12.29 2.13
N ARG A 81 -11.40 -12.12 0.86
CA ARG A 81 -10.31 -12.89 0.24
C ARG A 81 -10.50 -14.42 0.28
N GLN A 82 -11.71 -14.90 0.01
CA GLN A 82 -12.01 -16.34 0.02
C GLN A 82 -11.29 -17.08 -1.10
N VAL A 83 -10.80 -18.28 -0.81
CA VAL A 83 -10.37 -19.28 -1.80
C VAL A 83 -11.42 -20.40 -1.90
N LYS A 84 -11.39 -21.19 -2.97
CA LYS A 84 -12.40 -22.22 -3.28
C LYS A 84 -13.83 -21.65 -3.24
N PHE A 85 -13.99 -20.44 -3.77
CA PHE A 85 -15.26 -19.74 -3.78
C PHE A 85 -16.31 -20.52 -4.57
N LYS A 86 -17.42 -20.83 -3.88
CA LYS A 86 -18.59 -21.58 -4.40
C LYS A 86 -19.94 -20.87 -4.20
N PRO A 87 -20.12 -19.95 -3.23
CA PRO A 87 -21.40 -19.26 -3.07
C PRO A 87 -21.86 -18.50 -4.31
N ARG A 88 -23.17 -18.48 -4.57
CA ARG A 88 -23.79 -17.68 -5.67
C ARG A 88 -24.32 -16.32 -5.21
N GLU A 89 -24.20 -16.02 -3.93
CA GLU A 89 -24.59 -14.74 -3.33
C GLU A 89 -23.48 -14.29 -2.39
N LEU A 90 -23.06 -13.04 -2.55
CA LEU A 90 -22.20 -12.32 -1.63
C LEU A 90 -23.06 -11.33 -0.85
N VAL A 91 -22.96 -11.37 0.47
CA VAL A 91 -23.73 -10.50 1.36
C VAL A 91 -22.78 -9.65 2.17
N PHE A 92 -22.96 -8.34 2.08
CA PHE A 92 -22.21 -7.34 2.86
C PHE A 92 -23.17 -6.60 3.78
N TYR A 93 -22.77 -6.40 5.02
CA TYR A 93 -23.51 -5.62 6.00
C TYR A 93 -22.73 -4.34 6.30
N PHE A 94 -23.44 -3.25 6.49
CA PHE A 94 -22.89 -1.94 6.83
C PHE A 94 -23.38 -1.50 8.21
N ASP A 95 -22.68 -0.56 8.81
CA ASP A 95 -23.04 0.07 10.07
C ASP A 95 -24.24 1.02 9.94
N GLU A 96 -24.57 1.48 8.74
CA GLU A 96 -25.68 2.37 8.43
C GLU A 96 -26.55 1.93 7.24
N PHE A 97 -27.62 2.68 6.97
CA PHE A 97 -28.54 2.38 5.85
C PHE A 97 -27.89 2.81 4.54
N ILE A 98 -27.84 1.90 3.58
CA ILE A 98 -27.19 2.15 2.29
C ILE A 98 -28.20 2.13 1.14
N GLU A 99 -27.86 2.87 0.10
CA GLU A 99 -28.45 2.80 -1.23
C GLU A 99 -27.36 2.42 -2.24
N VAL A 100 -27.75 1.75 -3.33
CA VAL A 100 -26.85 1.49 -4.45
C VAL A 100 -27.28 2.33 -5.64
N LYS A 101 -26.45 3.30 -6.04
CA LYS A 101 -26.69 4.19 -7.18
C LYS A 101 -25.92 3.73 -8.41
N ASP A 102 -26.59 3.76 -9.57
CA ASP A 102 -26.01 3.45 -10.89
C ASP A 102 -25.19 2.14 -10.93
N ALA A 103 -25.66 1.10 -10.22
CA ALA A 103 -24.92 -0.16 -10.04
C ALA A 103 -24.39 -0.73 -11.36
N THR A 104 -25.19 -0.72 -12.43
CA THR A 104 -24.83 -1.26 -13.75
C THR A 104 -23.71 -0.49 -14.44
N LYS A 105 -23.51 0.79 -14.10
CA LYS A 105 -22.45 1.63 -14.69
C LYS A 105 -21.20 1.65 -13.82
N GLN A 106 -21.37 1.53 -12.51
CA GLN A 106 -20.31 1.76 -11.54
C GLN A 106 -19.69 0.47 -10.98
N VAL A 107 -20.47 -0.62 -10.91
CA VAL A 107 -19.99 -1.90 -10.39
C VAL A 107 -19.36 -2.70 -11.50
N LEU A 108 -18.18 -3.21 -11.20
CA LEU A 108 -17.20 -3.69 -12.15
C LEU A 108 -16.65 -5.00 -11.63
N VAL A 109 -16.67 -6.05 -12.45
CA VAL A 109 -16.25 -7.41 -12.07
C VAL A 109 -15.18 -7.90 -13.03
N SER A 110 -14.06 -8.36 -12.50
CA SER A 110 -12.90 -8.80 -13.26
C SER A 110 -12.41 -10.16 -12.73
N PRO A 111 -12.30 -11.23 -13.53
CA PRO A 111 -12.67 -11.34 -14.94
C PRO A 111 -14.12 -10.98 -15.22
N PRO A 112 -14.44 -10.47 -16.43
CA PRO A 112 -15.79 -10.05 -16.75
C PRO A 112 -16.76 -11.23 -16.75
N LEU A 113 -17.92 -11.01 -16.15
CA LEU A 113 -19.01 -11.97 -16.14
C LEU A 113 -19.70 -12.03 -17.52
N THR A 114 -20.29 -13.20 -17.80
CA THR A 114 -21.11 -13.40 -19.00
C THR A 114 -22.48 -12.74 -18.83
N TYR A 115 -23.08 -12.92 -17.66
CA TYR A 115 -24.39 -12.39 -17.26
C TYR A 115 -24.26 -11.30 -16.19
N ILE A 116 -25.15 -10.31 -16.26
CA ILE A 116 -25.13 -9.17 -15.33
C ILE A 116 -25.64 -9.64 -13.95
N PRO A 117 -24.87 -9.42 -12.86
CA PRO A 117 -25.29 -9.80 -11.52
C PRO A 117 -26.44 -8.91 -11.03
N LYS A 118 -27.27 -9.44 -10.14
CA LYS A 118 -28.31 -8.67 -9.45
C LYS A 118 -27.71 -8.07 -8.17
N ILE A 119 -27.71 -6.74 -8.09
CA ILE A 119 -27.18 -6.00 -6.93
C ILE A 119 -28.36 -5.34 -6.23
N LYS A 120 -28.55 -5.65 -4.95
CA LYS A 120 -29.68 -5.15 -4.15
C LYS A 120 -29.20 -4.61 -2.81
N ALA A 121 -29.62 -3.41 -2.45
CA ALA A 121 -29.52 -2.90 -1.09
C ALA A 121 -30.88 -2.95 -0.40
N LYS A 122 -30.92 -3.43 0.85
CA LYS A 122 -32.09 -3.38 1.72
C LYS A 122 -31.65 -3.06 3.13
N GLY A 123 -31.94 -1.84 3.59
CA GLY A 123 -31.49 -1.38 4.88
C GLY A 123 -29.96 -1.28 4.92
N LYS A 124 -29.34 -2.02 5.84
CA LYS A 124 -27.88 -2.08 5.98
C LYS A 124 -27.22 -3.23 5.20
N ARG A 125 -27.99 -3.97 4.40
CA ARG A 125 -27.52 -5.17 3.69
C ARG A 125 -27.39 -4.89 2.20
N LEU A 126 -26.22 -5.16 1.64
CA LEU A 126 -25.95 -5.28 0.21
C LEU A 126 -25.88 -6.75 -0.17
N SER A 127 -26.57 -7.14 -1.25
CA SER A 127 -26.52 -8.49 -1.80
C SER A 127 -26.10 -8.41 -3.26
N PHE A 128 -24.99 -9.07 -3.59
CA PHE A 128 -24.50 -9.25 -4.95
C PHE A 128 -24.76 -10.71 -5.34
N ILE A 129 -25.64 -10.90 -6.30
CA ILE A 129 -26.17 -12.23 -6.67
C ILE A 129 -25.74 -12.52 -8.10
N PHE A 130 -24.94 -13.57 -8.28
CA PHE A 130 -24.58 -14.06 -9.61
C PHE A 130 -25.81 -14.59 -10.34
N ASP A 131 -25.88 -14.42 -11.66
CA ASP A 131 -26.96 -15.03 -12.44
C ASP A 131 -26.90 -16.56 -12.34
N GLU A 132 -28.04 -17.23 -12.38
CA GLU A 132 -28.13 -18.69 -12.26
C GLU A 132 -27.40 -19.41 -13.41
N LYS A 133 -27.25 -18.74 -14.55
CA LYS A 133 -26.55 -19.23 -15.74
C LYS A 133 -25.06 -18.89 -15.74
N GLU A 134 -24.60 -18.06 -14.80
CA GLU A 134 -23.18 -17.69 -14.73
C GLU A 134 -22.36 -18.89 -14.24
N VAL A 135 -21.31 -19.19 -15.02
CA VAL A 135 -20.29 -20.19 -14.67
C VAL A 135 -18.99 -19.44 -14.51
N LEU A 136 -18.50 -19.38 -13.27
CA LEU A 136 -17.20 -18.78 -12.97
C LEU A 136 -16.09 -19.65 -13.54
N LYS A 137 -14.99 -19.02 -13.96
CA LYS A 137 -13.80 -19.71 -14.42
C LYS A 137 -13.20 -20.51 -13.27
N ASP A 138 -12.72 -21.71 -13.57
CA ASP A 138 -11.96 -22.52 -12.63
C ASP A 138 -10.58 -21.88 -12.40
N ASP A 139 -10.09 -21.99 -11.16
CA ASP A 139 -8.76 -21.52 -10.75
C ASP A 139 -8.47 -20.06 -11.13
N ALA A 140 -9.42 -19.17 -10.86
CA ALA A 140 -9.33 -17.76 -11.24
C ALA A 140 -9.64 -16.83 -10.06
N THR A 141 -8.87 -15.75 -9.97
CA THR A 141 -9.09 -14.66 -9.01
C THR A 141 -10.05 -13.62 -9.59
N TYR A 142 -11.15 -13.38 -8.88
CA TYR A 142 -12.16 -12.40 -9.19
C TYR A 142 -12.09 -11.20 -8.25
N THR A 143 -12.23 -10.01 -8.84
CA THR A 143 -12.27 -8.71 -8.18
C THR A 143 -13.58 -8.02 -8.55
N ILE A 144 -14.37 -7.63 -7.55
CA ILE A 144 -15.59 -6.83 -7.69
C ILE A 144 -15.31 -5.45 -7.11
N ASN A 145 -15.26 -4.43 -7.96
CA ASN A 145 -15.13 -3.04 -7.56
C ASN A 145 -16.49 -2.35 -7.67
N PHE A 146 -16.96 -1.75 -6.58
CA PHE A 146 -18.26 -1.09 -6.53
C PHE A 146 -18.21 0.40 -6.91
N GLY A 147 -17.05 0.95 -7.25
CA GLY A 147 -16.90 2.36 -7.62
C GLY A 147 -17.43 3.28 -6.53
N ASP A 148 -18.27 4.24 -6.89
CA ASP A 148 -19.01 5.10 -5.96
C ASP A 148 -20.48 4.64 -5.80
N ALA A 149 -20.79 3.37 -6.13
CA ALA A 149 -22.17 2.91 -6.19
C ALA A 149 -22.80 2.82 -4.80
N ILE A 150 -22.02 2.51 -3.78
CA ILE A 150 -22.50 2.36 -2.40
C ILE A 150 -22.53 3.74 -1.76
N VAL A 151 -23.73 4.20 -1.40
CA VAL A 151 -23.91 5.48 -0.75
C VAL A 151 -24.72 5.30 0.52
N ASP A 152 -24.47 6.14 1.51
CA ASP A 152 -25.40 6.29 2.62
C ASP A 152 -26.74 6.86 2.10
N TYR A 153 -27.82 6.29 2.62
CA TYR A 153 -29.20 6.61 2.26
C TYR A 153 -29.63 8.03 2.68
N HIS A 154 -29.12 8.56 3.78
CA HIS A 154 -29.62 9.82 4.36
C HIS A 154 -28.83 11.05 3.89
N GLU A 155 -27.51 11.02 3.99
CA GLU A 155 -26.63 12.15 3.65
C GLU A 155 -26.02 12.03 2.25
N GLY A 156 -26.03 10.83 1.66
CA GLY A 156 -25.53 10.58 0.30
C GLY A 156 -24.01 10.47 0.22
N ASN A 157 -23.34 10.27 1.36
CA ASN A 157 -21.89 10.08 1.43
C ASN A 157 -21.51 8.78 0.70
N LYS A 158 -20.57 8.87 -0.23
CA LYS A 158 -20.18 7.76 -1.11
C LYS A 158 -19.06 6.92 -0.48
N LEU A 159 -19.23 5.61 -0.43
CA LEU A 159 -18.14 4.67 -0.18
C LEU A 159 -17.43 4.37 -1.50
N SER A 160 -16.40 5.16 -1.78
CA SER A 160 -15.61 5.04 -3.00
C SER A 160 -14.67 3.83 -2.99
N ASN A 161 -14.55 3.18 -4.15
CA ASN A 161 -13.59 2.11 -4.46
C ASN A 161 -13.67 0.87 -3.55
N PHE A 162 -14.82 0.62 -2.93
CA PHE A 162 -15.03 -0.63 -2.19
C PHE A 162 -14.82 -1.82 -3.12
N THR A 163 -13.83 -2.67 -2.80
CA THR A 163 -13.38 -3.75 -3.66
C THR A 163 -13.37 -5.06 -2.90
N TYR A 164 -14.05 -6.07 -3.42
CA TYR A 164 -14.08 -7.41 -2.87
C TYR A 164 -13.33 -8.38 -3.79
N VAL A 165 -12.45 -9.21 -3.23
CA VAL A 165 -11.64 -10.17 -3.98
C VAL A 165 -11.91 -11.59 -3.48
N PHE A 166 -12.01 -12.54 -4.40
CA PHE A 166 -12.13 -13.97 -4.10
C PHE A 166 -11.47 -14.82 -5.21
N SER A 167 -11.15 -16.08 -4.93
CA SER A 167 -10.64 -17.04 -5.92
C SER A 167 -11.52 -18.28 -5.95
N THR A 168 -11.80 -18.79 -7.15
CA THR A 168 -12.42 -20.10 -7.36
C THR A 168 -11.42 -21.25 -7.16
N GLY A 169 -10.11 -20.93 -7.17
CA GLY A 169 -8.98 -21.83 -7.02
C GLY A 169 -8.49 -22.04 -5.58
N LEU A 170 -7.29 -22.61 -5.45
CA LEU A 170 -6.63 -22.83 -4.16
C LEU A 170 -5.93 -21.58 -3.62
N PHE A 171 -5.56 -20.66 -4.50
CA PHE A 171 -4.76 -19.49 -4.20
C PHE A 171 -5.43 -18.24 -4.78
N LEU A 172 -5.10 -17.08 -4.22
CA LEU A 172 -5.37 -15.79 -4.86
C LEU A 172 -4.14 -15.44 -5.67
N ASP A 173 -4.32 -15.11 -6.95
CA ASP A 173 -3.22 -14.68 -7.80
C ASP A 173 -2.53 -13.45 -7.19
N SER A 174 -1.21 -13.56 -7.04
CA SER A 174 -0.35 -12.51 -6.47
C SER A 174 0.11 -11.48 -7.50
N LEU A 175 -0.09 -11.76 -8.80
CA LEU A 175 0.38 -10.91 -9.88
C LEU A 175 -0.43 -9.62 -9.95
N ASN A 176 0.15 -8.55 -9.41
CA ASN A 176 -0.37 -7.20 -9.45
C ASN A 176 0.40 -6.38 -10.51
N VAL A 177 -0.34 -5.70 -11.37
CA VAL A 177 0.23 -4.66 -12.24
C VAL A 177 -0.20 -3.32 -11.67
N ALA A 178 0.75 -2.59 -11.10
CA ALA A 178 0.57 -1.25 -10.57
C ALA A 178 1.39 -0.24 -11.40
N GLY A 179 0.89 0.99 -11.49
CA GLY A 179 1.56 2.03 -12.24
C GLY A 179 0.79 3.35 -12.19
N LYS A 180 1.47 4.43 -12.58
CA LYS A 180 0.88 5.76 -12.64
C LYS A 180 0.40 6.06 -14.05
N ILE A 181 -0.88 6.41 -14.19
CA ILE A 181 -1.39 6.91 -15.47
C ILE A 181 -1.18 8.42 -15.51
N ILE A 182 -0.42 8.88 -16.49
CA ILE A 182 -0.19 10.30 -16.75
C ILE A 182 -0.63 10.62 -18.16
N ASN A 183 -1.26 11.78 -18.35
CA ASN A 183 -1.48 12.31 -19.68
C ASN A 183 -0.13 12.64 -20.33
N ALA A 184 0.07 12.18 -21.56
CA ALA A 184 1.34 12.29 -22.27
C ALA A 184 1.76 13.73 -22.59
N GLN A 185 0.81 14.68 -22.68
CA GLN A 185 1.08 16.10 -22.93
C GLN A 185 1.24 16.91 -21.65
N SER A 186 0.37 16.69 -20.66
CA SER A 186 0.36 17.51 -19.43
C SER A 186 1.26 16.95 -18.33
N HIS A 187 1.69 15.68 -18.44
CA HIS A 187 2.41 14.92 -17.41
C HIS A 187 1.70 14.87 -16.05
N LYS A 188 0.39 15.16 -16.03
CA LYS A 188 -0.47 15.09 -14.85
C LYS A 188 -1.39 13.88 -14.95
N GLY A 189 -1.82 13.37 -13.79
CA GLY A 189 -2.92 12.42 -13.74
C GLY A 189 -4.18 13.09 -14.28
N GLU A 190 -4.94 12.39 -15.12
CA GLU A 190 -6.18 12.87 -15.71
C GLU A 190 -7.35 12.03 -15.22
N GLY A 191 -8.23 12.61 -14.40
CA GLY A 191 -9.60 12.18 -14.15
C GLY A 191 -9.90 10.68 -13.96
N GLU A 192 -11.17 10.32 -14.18
CA GLU A 192 -11.65 8.93 -14.09
C GLU A 192 -11.15 8.10 -15.28
N MET A 193 -9.98 7.50 -15.16
CA MET A 193 -9.49 6.51 -16.14
C MET A 193 -9.87 5.10 -15.72
N ILE A 194 -10.02 4.22 -16.71
CA ILE A 194 -10.15 2.77 -16.50
C ILE A 194 -9.02 2.11 -17.27
N VAL A 195 -8.21 1.31 -16.58
CA VAL A 195 -7.14 0.50 -17.18
C VAL A 195 -7.73 -0.82 -17.60
N PHE A 196 -7.47 -1.24 -18.83
CA PHE A 196 -7.86 -2.54 -19.36
C PHE A 196 -6.61 -3.37 -19.67
N LEU A 197 -6.59 -4.63 -19.23
CA LEU A 197 -5.56 -5.61 -19.52
C LEU A 197 -6.18 -6.75 -20.33
N TYR A 198 -5.58 -7.07 -21.47
CA TYR A 198 -6.04 -8.09 -22.41
C TYR A 198 -5.03 -9.25 -22.44
N ASP A 199 -5.52 -10.47 -22.64
CA ASP A 199 -4.68 -11.69 -22.71
C ASP A 199 -3.84 -11.79 -24.01
N LYS A 200 -4.25 -11.08 -25.06
CA LYS A 200 -3.60 -11.10 -26.38
C LYS A 200 -2.71 -9.89 -26.61
N THR A 201 -1.47 -10.17 -26.99
CA THR A 201 -0.40 -9.20 -27.32
C THR A 201 -0.56 -8.49 -28.67
N ALA A 202 -1.67 -8.72 -29.39
CA ALA A 202 -1.93 -8.01 -30.65
C ALA A 202 -2.12 -6.51 -30.38
N ASP A 203 -1.15 -5.73 -30.86
CA ASP A 203 -1.01 -4.28 -30.72
C ASP A 203 -2.05 -3.55 -31.58
N THR A 204 -3.27 -3.41 -31.07
CA THR A 204 -4.25 -2.52 -31.69
C THR A 204 -5.08 -1.82 -30.63
N ILE A 205 -5.03 -0.49 -30.66
CA ILE A 205 -5.54 0.47 -29.67
C ILE A 205 -7.07 0.44 -29.48
N VAL A 206 -7.82 -0.29 -30.33
CA VAL A 206 -9.27 -0.44 -30.19
C VAL A 206 -9.65 -1.91 -30.31
N LYS A 207 -9.96 -2.52 -29.17
CA LYS A 207 -10.40 -3.91 -29.07
C LYS A 207 -11.90 -3.98 -28.74
N LYS A 208 -12.64 -4.82 -29.47
CA LYS A 208 -14.08 -5.10 -29.20
C LYS A 208 -14.28 -6.27 -28.22
N GLU A 209 -13.21 -7.02 -27.92
CA GLU A 209 -13.24 -8.09 -26.92
C GLU A 209 -13.30 -7.51 -25.51
N LYS A 210 -13.91 -8.26 -24.57
CA LYS A 210 -13.94 -7.85 -23.17
C LYS A 210 -12.52 -8.01 -22.58
N PRO A 211 -12.02 -7.03 -21.81
CA PRO A 211 -10.71 -7.14 -21.17
C PRO A 211 -10.68 -8.29 -20.16
N PHE A 212 -9.51 -8.90 -19.99
CA PHE A 212 -9.32 -9.98 -19.03
C PHE A 212 -9.23 -9.43 -17.60
N TYR A 213 -8.48 -8.34 -17.40
CA TYR A 213 -8.52 -7.55 -16.16
C TYR A 213 -8.83 -6.09 -16.43
N PHE A 214 -9.38 -5.41 -15.43
CA PHE A 214 -9.47 -3.96 -15.47
C PHE A 214 -9.52 -3.32 -14.09
N ALA A 215 -9.03 -2.10 -13.99
CA ALA A 215 -8.91 -1.37 -12.73
C ALA A 215 -9.27 0.11 -12.92
N LYS A 216 -9.85 0.72 -11.88
CA LYS A 216 -10.10 2.17 -11.81
C LYS A 216 -9.14 2.76 -10.76
N PRO A 217 -8.05 3.43 -11.15
CA PRO A 217 -7.20 4.14 -10.19
C PRO A 217 -7.99 5.25 -9.50
N ASP A 218 -7.58 5.61 -8.27
CA ASP A 218 -8.02 6.87 -7.70
C ASP A 218 -7.42 8.06 -8.50
N LYS A 219 -7.88 9.27 -8.21
CA LYS A 219 -7.42 10.51 -8.87
C LYS A 219 -5.90 10.73 -8.82
N ASP A 220 -5.20 10.05 -7.91
CA ASP A 220 -3.76 10.16 -7.67
C ASP A 220 -2.97 8.90 -8.10
N GLY A 221 -3.65 7.80 -8.44
CA GLY A 221 -3.07 6.56 -8.98
C GLY A 221 -2.84 5.42 -7.98
N PHE A 222 -3.41 5.44 -6.77
CA PHE A 222 -3.12 4.45 -5.72
C PHE A 222 -4.33 3.56 -5.34
N ILE A 223 -4.04 2.38 -4.79
CA ILE A 223 -5.04 1.40 -4.31
C ILE A 223 -5.36 1.71 -2.84
N GLN A 224 -6.64 1.87 -2.52
CA GLN A 224 -7.13 2.04 -1.14
C GLN A 224 -7.23 0.67 -0.45
N PRO A 225 -6.95 0.56 0.86
CA PRO A 225 -7.17 -0.68 1.60
C PRO A 225 -8.66 -1.07 1.57
N THR A 226 -8.95 -2.33 1.26
CA THR A 226 -10.33 -2.87 1.27
C THR A 226 -10.93 -2.87 2.68
N GLU A 227 -10.10 -3.14 3.69
CA GLU A 227 -10.47 -3.22 5.10
C GLU A 227 -9.27 -2.86 5.99
N GLY A 228 -9.52 -2.66 7.28
CA GLY A 228 -8.51 -2.24 8.25
C GLY A 228 -8.34 -0.73 8.35
N HIS A 229 -7.59 -0.31 9.38
CA HIS A 229 -7.34 1.09 9.67
C HIS A 229 -5.83 1.31 9.81
N VAL A 230 -5.37 2.46 9.31
CA VAL A 230 -3.98 2.89 9.41
C VAL A 230 -3.95 4.08 10.35
N TYR A 231 -3.23 3.96 11.45
CA TYR A 231 -3.06 5.02 12.43
C TYR A 231 -1.63 5.55 12.41
N LEU A 232 -1.50 6.88 12.58
CA LEU A 232 -0.23 7.55 12.84
C LEU A 232 -0.28 8.11 14.27
N ASN A 233 0.35 7.42 15.21
CA ASN A 233 0.04 7.55 16.65
C ASN A 233 -1.47 7.28 16.85
N ASP A 234 -2.21 8.18 17.50
CA ASP A 234 -3.65 8.03 17.75
C ASP A 234 -4.55 8.55 16.61
N GLU A 235 -3.98 9.11 15.54
CA GLU A 235 -4.75 9.71 14.44
C GLU A 235 -4.93 8.72 13.28
N GLU A 236 -6.19 8.46 12.89
CA GLU A 236 -6.47 7.64 11.70
C GLU A 236 -6.10 8.38 10.41
N VAL A 237 -5.26 7.76 9.59
CA VAL A 237 -4.78 8.29 8.29
C VAL A 237 -5.16 7.41 7.10
N THR A 238 -6.00 6.38 7.31
CA THR A 238 -6.41 5.37 6.31
C THR A 238 -6.80 5.99 4.97
N ARG A 239 -7.64 7.03 4.99
CA ARG A 239 -8.19 7.68 3.79
C ARG A 239 -7.48 8.98 3.40
N ASP A 240 -6.44 9.35 4.14
CA ASP A 240 -5.66 10.54 3.80
C ASP A 240 -4.89 10.34 2.51
N ALA A 241 -4.94 11.33 1.63
CA ALA A 241 -4.03 11.42 0.50
C ALA A 241 -2.57 11.55 1.00
N MET A 242 -1.61 11.07 0.21
CA MET A 242 -0.18 11.04 0.61
C MET A 242 0.34 12.39 1.10
N TYR A 243 -0.02 13.50 0.44
CA TYR A 243 0.45 14.82 0.85
C TYR A 243 -0.03 15.21 2.26
N ARG A 244 -1.23 14.76 2.67
CA ARG A 244 -1.74 14.98 4.04
C ARG A 244 -1.00 14.11 5.03
N ARG A 245 -0.72 12.85 4.69
CA ARG A 245 0.12 11.96 5.52
C ARG A 245 1.52 12.56 5.70
N ALA A 246 2.09 13.13 4.64
CA ALA A 246 3.38 13.81 4.69
C ALA A 246 3.36 15.04 5.62
N GLN A 247 2.33 15.88 5.54
CA GLN A 247 2.13 17.01 6.46
C GLN A 247 1.96 16.57 7.91
N LYS A 248 1.36 15.39 8.15
CA LYS A 248 1.24 14.78 9.48
C LYS A 248 2.53 14.14 10.00
N GLY A 249 3.57 14.08 9.16
CA GLY A 249 4.90 13.62 9.54
C GLY A 249 5.28 12.23 9.00
N VAL A 250 4.66 11.76 7.92
CA VAL A 250 5.08 10.54 7.22
C VAL A 250 6.03 10.86 6.07
N GLY A 251 7.29 10.46 6.17
CA GLY A 251 8.26 10.44 5.08
C GLY A 251 8.11 9.17 4.25
N TYR A 252 8.30 9.27 2.93
CA TYR A 252 8.34 8.13 2.03
C TYR A 252 9.53 8.24 1.09
N LEU A 253 10.30 7.15 1.00
CA LEU A 253 11.39 6.98 0.06
C LEU A 253 11.05 5.80 -0.86
N PRO A 254 10.70 6.04 -2.14
CA PRO A 254 10.39 4.96 -3.07
C PRO A 254 11.65 4.16 -3.47
N GLN A 255 11.44 2.97 -4.02
CA GLN A 255 12.48 2.16 -4.68
C GLN A 255 13.08 2.90 -5.89
N GLU A 256 12.23 3.52 -6.71
CA GLU A 256 12.70 4.28 -7.88
C GLU A 256 13.43 5.57 -7.50
N PRO A 257 14.47 5.98 -8.28
CA PRO A 257 15.19 7.22 -8.02
C PRO A 257 14.27 8.44 -8.03
N SER A 258 14.28 9.17 -6.90
CA SER A 258 13.39 10.30 -6.65
C SER A 258 14.11 11.64 -6.61
N VAL A 259 15.46 11.68 -6.66
CA VAL A 259 16.24 12.93 -6.72
C VAL A 259 15.81 13.82 -7.89
N PHE A 260 15.70 15.12 -7.65
CA PHE A 260 15.58 16.11 -8.71
C PHE A 260 16.90 16.21 -9.48
N ARG A 261 16.93 15.48 -10.58
CA ARG A 261 18.06 15.27 -11.50
C ARG A 261 18.87 16.52 -11.87
N LYS A 262 18.16 17.61 -12.16
CA LYS A 262 18.73 18.90 -12.61
C LYS A 262 19.10 19.86 -11.47
N LEU A 263 18.74 19.53 -10.23
CA LEU A 263 19.12 20.32 -9.07
C LEU A 263 20.40 19.77 -8.47
N SER A 264 21.16 20.65 -7.82
CA SER A 264 22.29 20.22 -7.00
C SER A 264 21.79 19.40 -5.80
N VAL A 265 22.68 18.66 -5.14
CA VAL A 265 22.36 17.93 -3.90
C VAL A 265 21.84 18.87 -2.82
N GLU A 266 22.47 20.02 -2.63
CA GLU A 266 22.00 21.01 -1.65
C GLU A 266 20.65 21.62 -2.04
N ASP A 267 20.41 21.89 -3.33
CA ASP A 267 19.14 22.44 -3.81
C ASP A 267 18.01 21.42 -3.69
N ASN A 268 18.30 20.12 -3.84
CA ASN A 268 17.36 19.04 -3.61
C ASN A 268 16.82 19.05 -2.16
N ILE A 269 17.72 19.18 -1.19
CA ILE A 269 17.36 19.21 0.23
C ILE A 269 16.66 20.55 0.55
N LYS A 270 17.21 21.65 0.05
CA LYS A 270 16.67 23.00 0.25
C LYS A 270 15.25 23.14 -0.29
N ALA A 271 14.93 22.54 -1.44
CA ALA A 271 13.59 22.57 -2.02
C ALA A 271 12.52 22.03 -1.04
N VAL A 272 12.86 21.03 -0.22
CA VAL A 272 11.94 20.51 0.81
C VAL A 272 11.97 21.40 2.05
N LEU A 273 13.14 21.89 2.47
CA LEU A 273 13.24 22.82 3.61
C LEU A 273 12.43 24.10 3.41
N GLU A 274 12.34 24.61 2.18
CA GLU A 274 11.56 25.80 1.84
C GLU A 274 10.05 25.59 1.99
N MET A 275 9.57 24.35 2.03
CA MET A 275 8.18 24.01 2.30
C MET A 275 7.87 23.85 3.81
N THR A 276 8.88 23.97 4.66
CA THR A 276 8.71 23.88 6.13
C THR A 276 8.45 25.25 6.75
N GLU A 277 7.99 25.26 7.99
CA GLU A 277 7.78 26.50 8.76
C GLU A 277 9.08 27.10 9.35
N LEU A 278 10.23 26.49 9.07
CA LEU A 278 11.53 26.94 9.59
C LEU A 278 11.91 28.31 9.02
N SER A 279 12.54 29.15 9.85
CA SER A 279 13.14 30.41 9.40
C SER A 279 14.32 30.15 8.45
N LYS A 280 14.73 31.15 7.67
CA LYS A 280 15.88 31.02 6.74
C LYS A 280 17.19 30.65 7.44
N ALA A 281 17.38 31.05 8.71
CA ALA A 281 18.53 30.65 9.51
C ALA A 281 18.44 29.16 9.88
N GLU A 282 17.30 28.71 10.41
CA GLU A 282 17.08 27.31 10.78
C GLU A 282 17.12 26.37 9.57
N GLN A 283 16.59 26.80 8.41
CA GLN A 283 16.71 26.07 7.15
C GLN A 283 18.19 25.86 6.78
N LYS A 284 19.03 26.89 6.93
CA LYS A 284 20.46 26.80 6.64
C LYS A 284 21.15 25.84 7.62
N ASP A 285 20.88 25.96 8.91
CA ASP A 285 21.50 25.11 9.92
C ASP A 285 21.12 23.64 9.72
N LYS A 286 19.84 23.39 9.41
CA LYS A 286 19.34 22.04 9.11
C LYS A 286 19.92 21.48 7.83
N LEU A 287 20.08 22.31 6.78
CA LEU A 287 20.75 21.91 5.54
C LEU A 287 22.18 21.46 5.81
N GLU A 288 22.97 22.26 6.53
CA GLU A 288 24.36 21.92 6.82
C GLU A 288 24.46 20.67 7.71
N SER A 289 23.54 20.49 8.67
CA SER A 289 23.44 19.26 9.45
C SER A 289 23.18 18.03 8.57
N LEU A 290 22.22 18.11 7.64
CA LEU A 290 21.89 17.01 6.74
C LEU A 290 23.02 16.70 5.76
N ILE A 291 23.69 17.72 5.22
CA ILE A 291 24.84 17.54 4.33
C ILE A 291 25.96 16.78 5.05
N SER A 292 26.30 17.19 6.27
CA SER A 292 27.37 16.56 7.05
C SER A 292 27.01 15.14 7.49
N GLU A 293 25.80 14.94 8.00
CA GLU A 293 25.34 13.65 8.52
C GLU A 293 25.30 12.56 7.43
N PHE A 294 24.90 12.94 6.21
CA PHE A 294 24.81 12.03 5.06
C PHE A 294 26.10 12.00 4.22
N ARG A 295 27.19 12.62 4.71
CA ARG A 295 28.50 12.69 4.06
C ARG A 295 28.41 13.21 2.62
N LEU A 296 27.59 14.25 2.40
CA LEU A 296 27.32 14.83 1.10
C LEU A 296 28.22 16.03 0.79
N ASP A 297 29.13 16.43 1.69
CA ASP A 297 29.97 17.63 1.56
C ASP A 297 30.70 17.73 0.23
N LYS A 298 31.31 16.63 -0.21
CA LYS A 298 32.11 16.58 -1.45
C LYS A 298 31.26 16.71 -2.71
N VAL A 299 30.00 16.29 -2.66
CA VAL A 299 29.08 16.24 -3.80
C VAL A 299 27.96 17.26 -3.71
N ARG A 300 27.94 18.12 -2.69
CA ARG A 300 26.83 19.04 -2.41
C ARG A 300 26.45 19.94 -3.60
N LYS A 301 27.42 20.32 -4.43
CA LYS A 301 27.24 21.16 -5.61
C LYS A 301 27.01 20.36 -6.90
N ASN A 302 27.18 19.05 -6.87
CA ASN A 302 26.98 18.19 -8.04
C ASN A 302 25.49 18.08 -8.35
N SER A 303 25.17 17.95 -9.64
CA SER A 303 23.79 17.71 -10.09
C SER A 303 23.33 16.31 -9.70
N GLY A 304 22.05 16.12 -9.42
CA GLY A 304 21.47 14.81 -9.10
C GLY A 304 21.78 13.72 -10.14
N ASP A 305 21.89 14.09 -11.42
CA ASP A 305 22.23 13.18 -12.53
C ASP A 305 23.66 12.63 -12.49
N SER A 306 24.60 13.34 -11.85
CA SER A 306 26.01 12.95 -11.81
C SER A 306 26.40 12.13 -10.57
N LEU A 307 25.43 11.76 -9.74
CA LEU A 307 25.67 11.03 -8.49
C LEU A 307 25.76 9.52 -8.75
N SER A 308 26.68 8.86 -8.04
CA SER A 308 26.69 7.40 -7.91
C SER A 308 25.42 6.89 -7.22
N GLY A 309 25.13 5.58 -7.31
CA GLY A 309 23.95 4.99 -6.67
C GLY A 309 23.87 5.31 -5.16
N GLY A 310 24.97 5.08 -4.44
CA GLY A 310 25.05 5.36 -3.00
C GLY A 310 24.92 6.85 -2.65
N GLU A 311 25.58 7.75 -3.39
CA GLU A 311 25.45 9.21 -3.17
C GLU A 311 24.03 9.70 -3.44
N ARG A 312 23.41 9.15 -4.49
CA ARG A 312 22.02 9.44 -4.83
C ARG A 312 21.10 8.99 -3.70
N ARG A 313 21.23 7.74 -3.23
CA ARG A 313 20.39 7.21 -2.16
C ARG A 313 20.54 8.00 -0.86
N ARG A 314 21.78 8.35 -0.47
CA ARG A 314 22.01 9.24 0.69
C ARG A 314 21.36 10.61 0.51
N THR A 315 21.40 11.18 -0.70
CA THR A 315 20.71 12.45 -1.01
C THR A 315 19.20 12.33 -0.85
N GLU A 316 18.60 11.21 -1.28
CA GLU A 316 17.16 10.99 -1.17
C GLU A 316 16.71 10.83 0.28
N ILE A 317 17.48 10.08 1.10
CA ILE A 317 17.20 9.93 2.53
C ILE A 317 17.40 11.27 3.26
N ALA A 318 18.46 12.02 2.95
CA ALA A 318 18.67 13.35 3.53
C ALA A 318 17.49 14.29 3.20
N ARG A 319 16.99 14.23 1.97
CA ARG A 319 15.84 15.02 1.52
C ARG A 319 14.54 14.60 2.20
N SER A 320 14.29 13.31 2.40
CA SER A 320 13.07 12.85 3.09
C SER A 320 13.05 13.25 4.57
N LEU A 321 14.23 13.44 5.18
CA LEU A 321 14.37 13.91 6.56
C LEU A 321 14.33 15.43 6.71
N ALA A 322 14.44 16.17 5.61
CA ALA A 322 14.37 17.64 5.62
C ALA A 322 13.04 18.15 6.20
N SER A 323 11.95 17.40 6.05
CA SER A 323 10.64 17.72 6.62
C SER A 323 10.48 17.36 8.11
N SER A 324 11.50 16.80 8.77
CA SER A 324 11.38 16.25 10.14
C SER A 324 10.22 15.27 10.30
N PRO A 325 10.18 14.18 9.53
CA PRO A 325 9.13 13.18 9.68
C PRO A 325 9.20 12.50 11.05
N LYS A 326 8.04 12.10 11.57
CA LYS A 326 7.89 11.23 12.74
C LYS A 326 8.05 9.76 12.37
N PHE A 327 7.62 9.41 11.16
CA PHE A 327 7.72 8.07 10.59
C PHE A 327 8.29 8.13 9.18
N ILE A 328 9.17 7.20 8.82
CA ILE A 328 9.70 7.08 7.47
C ILE A 328 9.48 5.68 6.91
N LEU A 329 8.98 5.62 5.69
CA LEU A 329 8.78 4.40 4.91
C LEU A 329 9.90 4.32 3.88
N LEU A 330 10.71 3.27 3.93
CA LEU A 330 11.84 3.03 3.03
C LEU A 330 11.53 1.82 2.16
N ASP A 331 11.29 2.06 0.88
CA ASP A 331 11.00 1.01 -0.09
C ASP A 331 12.28 0.54 -0.79
N GLU A 332 12.72 -0.67 -0.46
CA GLU A 332 13.99 -1.29 -0.86
C GLU A 332 15.18 -0.31 -0.82
N PRO A 333 15.58 0.15 0.38
CA PRO A 333 16.63 1.17 0.54
C PRO A 333 17.99 0.75 -0.03
N PHE A 334 18.25 -0.55 -0.14
CA PHE A 334 19.55 -1.11 -0.54
C PHE A 334 19.60 -1.58 -2.00
N ALA A 335 18.46 -1.62 -2.70
CA ALA A 335 18.38 -2.13 -4.07
C ALA A 335 19.24 -1.31 -5.06
N GLY A 336 20.07 -2.01 -5.83
CA GLY A 336 20.91 -1.41 -6.86
C GLY A 336 22.06 -0.54 -6.33
N ILE A 337 22.42 -0.68 -5.05
CA ILE A 337 23.54 0.01 -4.40
C ILE A 337 24.75 -0.94 -4.30
N ASP A 338 25.95 -0.41 -4.52
CA ASP A 338 27.19 -1.18 -4.33
C ASP A 338 27.32 -1.68 -2.88
N PRO A 339 27.82 -2.90 -2.62
CA PRO A 339 27.91 -3.47 -1.27
C PRO A 339 28.64 -2.57 -0.25
N ILE A 340 29.67 -1.86 -0.69
CA ILE A 340 30.42 -0.91 0.17
C ILE A 340 29.53 0.26 0.63
N ALA A 341 28.61 0.72 -0.22
CA ALA A 341 27.70 1.81 0.10
C ALA A 341 26.45 1.35 0.87
N VAL A 342 26.12 0.05 0.86
CA VAL A 342 25.04 -0.53 1.68
C VAL A 342 25.34 -0.34 3.18
N GLU A 343 26.56 -0.67 3.62
CA GLU A 343 26.97 -0.53 5.03
C GLU A 343 26.87 0.93 5.52
N ASP A 344 27.25 1.89 4.66
CA ASP A 344 27.10 3.31 4.94
C ASP A 344 25.62 3.72 5.11
N ILE A 345 24.71 3.20 4.28
CA ILE A 345 23.27 3.50 4.37
C ILE A 345 22.66 2.82 5.61
N GLN A 346 23.02 1.57 5.87
CA GLN A 346 22.61 0.84 7.08
C GLN A 346 22.96 1.62 8.35
N TYR A 347 24.19 2.14 8.43
CA TYR A 347 24.64 2.96 9.55
C TYR A 347 23.82 4.25 9.69
N ILE A 348 23.49 4.91 8.57
CA ILE A 348 22.66 6.11 8.56
C ILE A 348 21.24 5.78 9.05
N VAL A 349 20.62 4.73 8.52
CA VAL A 349 19.26 4.28 8.89
C VAL A 349 19.22 3.91 10.37
N ALA A 350 20.20 3.16 10.87
CA ALA A 350 20.33 2.81 12.28
C ALA A 350 20.47 4.05 13.18
N LYS A 351 21.09 5.13 12.70
CA LYS A 351 21.15 6.40 13.45
C LYS A 351 19.82 7.12 13.53
N LEU A 352 18.94 6.98 12.54
CA LEU A 352 17.62 7.64 12.56
C LEU A 352 16.77 7.18 13.75
N LYS A 353 16.96 5.93 14.19
CA LYS A 353 16.41 5.40 15.44
C LYS A 353 16.66 6.31 16.65
N THR A 354 17.89 6.84 16.77
CA THR A 354 18.29 7.70 17.89
C THR A 354 17.63 9.07 17.87
N LYS A 355 17.03 9.46 16.74
CA LYS A 355 16.28 10.70 16.56
C LYS A 355 14.79 10.56 16.87
N ASN A 356 14.37 9.42 17.42
CA ASN A 356 12.99 9.13 17.72
C ASN A 356 12.08 9.17 16.48
N ILE A 357 12.59 8.66 15.36
CA ILE A 357 11.85 8.49 14.10
C ILE A 357 11.54 6.99 13.94
N GLY A 358 10.27 6.64 13.77
CA GLY A 358 9.88 5.26 13.47
C GLY A 358 10.19 4.93 12.01
N ILE A 359 10.72 3.74 11.74
CA ILE A 359 11.16 3.35 10.39
C ILE A 359 10.48 2.05 10.01
N LEU A 360 9.85 2.04 8.82
CA LEU A 360 9.38 0.83 8.16
C LEU A 360 10.21 0.62 6.91
N ILE A 361 10.78 -0.57 6.75
CA ILE A 361 11.60 -0.94 5.60
C ILE A 361 10.93 -2.12 4.89
N THR A 362 10.81 -2.05 3.57
CA THR A 362 10.52 -3.23 2.75
C THR A 362 11.80 -3.64 2.03
N ASP A 363 12.11 -4.93 2.06
CA ASP A 363 13.25 -5.46 1.32
C ASP A 363 13.06 -6.95 1.01
N HIS A 364 13.72 -7.42 -0.04
CA HIS A 364 13.82 -8.83 -0.39
C HIS A 364 15.17 -9.44 0.06
N ASN A 365 16.18 -8.62 0.39
CA ASN A 365 17.45 -9.07 0.93
C ASN A 365 17.40 -9.20 2.47
N VAL A 366 17.02 -10.39 2.93
CA VAL A 366 16.76 -10.65 4.34
C VAL A 366 17.97 -10.43 5.24
N GLN A 367 19.17 -10.82 4.81
CA GLN A 367 20.36 -10.73 5.66
C GLN A 367 20.79 -9.29 5.95
N GLU A 368 20.75 -8.42 4.93
CA GLU A 368 21.17 -7.03 5.08
C GLU A 368 20.19 -6.25 5.95
N THR A 369 18.90 -6.46 5.79
CA THR A 369 17.89 -5.67 6.51
C THR A 369 17.69 -6.15 7.94
N LEU A 370 17.76 -7.46 8.22
CA LEU A 370 17.63 -7.98 9.59
C LEU A 370 18.66 -7.36 10.54
N SER A 371 19.90 -7.16 10.08
CA SER A 371 21.02 -6.65 10.90
C SER A 371 20.80 -5.27 11.53
N ILE A 372 19.88 -4.47 10.99
CA ILE A 372 19.61 -3.10 11.44
C ILE A 372 18.19 -2.93 12.02
N THR A 373 17.44 -4.02 12.17
CA THR A 373 16.02 -3.95 12.52
C THR A 373 15.72 -4.54 13.88
N ASP A 374 14.70 -4.00 14.54
CA ASP A 374 14.27 -4.48 15.85
C ASP A 374 13.26 -5.61 15.72
N ARG A 375 12.38 -5.52 14.72
CA ARG A 375 11.35 -6.51 14.41
C ARG A 375 11.27 -6.72 12.92
N ALA A 376 10.91 -7.93 12.52
CA ALA A 376 10.66 -8.24 11.14
C ALA A 376 9.41 -9.12 10.98
N TYR A 377 8.81 -9.00 9.80
CA TYR A 377 7.61 -9.66 9.37
C TYR A 377 7.88 -10.24 7.98
N LEU A 378 7.94 -11.56 7.88
CA LEU A 378 8.06 -12.26 6.61
C LEU A 378 6.67 -12.36 5.98
N MET A 379 6.51 -11.83 4.77
CA MET A 379 5.26 -11.89 4.04
C MET A 379 5.33 -12.90 2.90
N PHE A 380 4.25 -13.67 2.76
CA PHE A 380 4.05 -14.59 1.66
C PHE A 380 2.57 -14.53 1.23
N GLU A 381 2.32 -14.29 -0.06
CA GLU A 381 0.97 -14.20 -0.65
C GLU A 381 0.01 -13.23 0.07
N GLY A 382 0.55 -12.10 0.57
CA GLY A 382 -0.23 -11.09 1.27
C GLY A 382 -0.60 -11.44 2.72
N ASN A 383 -0.07 -12.55 3.25
CA ASN A 383 -0.20 -12.94 4.65
C ASN A 383 1.14 -12.81 5.36
N ILE A 384 1.12 -12.53 6.67
CA ILE A 384 2.31 -12.61 7.52
C ILE A 384 2.57 -14.09 7.76
N LEU A 385 3.62 -14.61 7.13
CA LEU A 385 4.09 -15.98 7.33
C LEU A 385 4.72 -16.14 8.70
N LYS A 386 5.51 -15.13 9.11
CA LYS A 386 6.23 -15.13 10.38
C LYS A 386 6.48 -13.72 10.88
N ALA A 387 6.53 -13.54 12.18
CA ALA A 387 6.87 -12.27 12.83
C ALA A 387 7.71 -12.56 14.07
N GLY A 388 8.70 -11.72 14.34
CA GLY A 388 9.61 -11.88 15.47
C GLY A 388 10.63 -10.77 15.55
N THR A 389 11.55 -10.86 16.51
CA THR A 389 12.76 -10.04 16.51
C THR A 389 13.70 -10.47 15.38
N ALA A 390 14.69 -9.64 15.08
CA ALA A 390 15.69 -9.99 14.07
C ALA A 390 16.45 -11.28 14.45
N GLU A 391 16.72 -11.50 15.73
CA GLU A 391 17.39 -12.71 16.22
C GLU A 391 16.50 -13.96 16.07
N GLU A 392 15.23 -13.88 16.50
CA GLU A 392 14.27 -15.00 16.40
C GLU A 392 14.06 -15.47 14.96
N LEU A 393 14.16 -14.54 14.00
CA LEU A 393 14.01 -14.84 12.58
C LEU A 393 15.32 -15.31 11.93
N ALA A 394 16.48 -14.91 12.46
CA ALA A 394 17.79 -15.33 11.97
C ALA A 394 18.21 -16.74 12.43
N GLU A 395 17.69 -17.21 13.57
CA GLU A 395 18.02 -18.54 14.14
C GLU A 395 17.19 -19.70 13.56
N ASP A 396 16.13 -19.40 12.81
CA ASP A 396 15.23 -20.40 12.22
C ASP A 396 15.58 -20.56 10.73
N GLU A 397 16.44 -21.55 10.43
CA GLU A 397 16.89 -21.91 9.05
C GLU A 397 15.77 -22.45 8.16
#